data_AF-A0A1R3KBW1-F1
#
_entry.id   AF-A0A1R3KBW1-F1
#
_cell.length_a   1.000
_cell.length_b   1.000
_cell.length_c   1.000
_cell.angle_alpha   90.00
_cell.angle_beta   90.00
_cell.angle_gamma   90.00
#
_symmetry.space_group_name_H-M   'P 1'
#
loop_
_entity.id
_entity.type
_entity.pdbx_description
1 polymer ?
#
loop_
_entity_poly.entity_id
_entity_poly.type
_entity_poly.pdbx_seq_one_letter_code
_entity_poly.pdbx_strand_id
1 'polypeptide(L)'
;MKSFSNISSLIILFLLISSQLPETTAAPAKVQSQTCFSRSSRCFLKKLHCPAQCPSTKPSDPKAKACYFDCNSPTCEAVCRNRIPNCNGNGAACYDPRFIGADGIVFYFHGKSNEHFSLVSDLNLHINAKFIGLRPAGRTRDYTWIQALGILFGSQSFSLEATRAATWEDEVDYLKFSYNGKEIVVPEGHLSTWQSPESDLTIERIAVKNSVLVTLPEIAEISVNVVPVTKEDDRIHNYQIPSNDCFAHLEVQFRFYGLSAKVEGVLGRTYQPDFVNPAKPGVAMPVVGGEDKYRTSTLLSADCRSCMFSPAGVLDQTESLLMDFSTLDCTSGASSGRGIVCRR
;
A
#
# COMPACT_ATOMS: atom_id res chain seq x y z
N MET A 1 67.29 -12.69 -56.23
CA MET A 1 67.29 -13.27 -54.86
C MET A 1 67.60 -12.14 -53.90
N LYS A 2 66.77 -11.97 -52.84
CA LYS A 2 67.07 -11.51 -51.46
C LYS A 2 68.12 -10.39 -51.25
N SER A 3 67.98 -9.38 -50.39
CA SER A 3 67.02 -9.00 -49.35
C SER A 3 67.58 -7.79 -48.56
N PHE A 4 66.72 -7.04 -47.86
CA PHE A 4 66.95 -6.17 -46.67
C PHE A 4 67.93 -4.97 -46.79
N SER A 5 67.82 -3.84 -46.08
CA SER A 5 66.81 -3.14 -45.26
C SER A 5 67.48 -1.83 -44.77
N ASN A 6 66.68 -0.83 -44.39
CA ASN A 6 66.93 0.30 -43.45
C ASN A 6 66.77 1.70 -44.08
N ILE A 7 65.59 2.32 -43.93
CA ILE A 7 65.12 3.22 -42.84
C ILE A 7 65.65 4.64 -42.99
N SER A 8 64.76 5.61 -43.27
CA SER A 8 64.64 6.84 -42.46
C SER A 8 63.36 7.65 -42.79
N SER A 9 62.58 7.90 -41.75
CA SER A 9 61.77 9.10 -41.45
C SER A 9 60.68 9.58 -42.42
N LEU A 10 59.41 9.36 -42.01
CA LEU A 10 58.26 10.16 -42.43
C LEU A 10 57.46 10.54 -41.17
N ILE A 11 57.44 11.84 -40.86
CA ILE A 11 56.63 12.45 -39.81
C ILE A 11 55.24 12.67 -40.40
N ILE A 12 54.24 11.94 -39.91
CA ILE A 12 52.82 12.14 -40.26
C ILE A 12 52.16 12.86 -39.08
N LEU A 13 51.78 14.11 -39.30
CA LEU A 13 51.05 14.94 -38.35
C LEU A 13 49.56 14.53 -38.38
N PHE A 14 49.11 13.76 -37.38
CA PHE A 14 47.69 13.44 -37.19
C PHE A 14 47.00 14.57 -36.42
N LEU A 15 46.12 15.30 -37.10
CA LEU A 15 45.17 16.25 -36.49
C LEU A 15 44.06 15.46 -35.78
N LEU A 16 44.12 15.41 -34.45
CA LEU A 16 43.04 14.92 -33.59
C LEU A 16 41.96 16.01 -33.49
N ILE A 17 40.87 15.85 -34.24
CA ILE A 17 39.64 16.63 -34.03
C ILE A 17 38.89 15.98 -32.86
N SER A 18 39.00 16.56 -31.67
CA SER A 18 38.19 16.16 -30.53
C SER A 18 36.75 16.65 -30.71
N SER A 19 35.85 15.77 -31.12
CA SER A 19 34.40 16.01 -31.02
C SER A 19 34.00 15.93 -29.55
N GLN A 20 33.93 17.08 -28.86
CA GLN A 20 33.28 17.15 -27.56
C GLN A 20 31.77 17.01 -27.78
N LEU A 21 31.21 15.89 -27.35
CA LEU A 21 29.77 15.78 -27.11
C LEU A 21 29.45 16.71 -25.92
N PRO A 22 28.51 17.66 -26.04
CA PRO A 22 28.09 18.44 -24.90
C PRO A 22 27.43 17.50 -23.88
N GLU A 23 27.96 17.48 -22.66
CA GLU A 23 27.25 16.93 -21.51
C GLU A 23 25.94 17.70 -21.36
N THR A 24 24.83 17.04 -21.69
CA THR A 24 23.49 17.53 -21.37
C THR A 24 23.35 17.57 -19.85
N THR A 25 23.69 18.69 -19.23
CA THR A 25 23.32 18.96 -17.85
C THR A 25 21.80 19.02 -17.79
N ALA A 26 21.17 17.95 -17.30
CA ALA A 26 19.75 17.94 -17.03
C ALA A 26 19.42 19.13 -16.12
N ALA A 27 18.47 19.98 -16.52
CA ALA A 27 18.01 21.08 -15.70
C ALA A 27 17.60 20.55 -14.32
N PRO A 28 17.91 21.27 -13.21
CA PRO A 28 17.55 20.81 -11.87
C PRO A 28 16.04 20.59 -11.81
N ALA A 29 15.63 19.37 -11.46
CA ALA A 29 14.23 19.00 -11.36
C ALA A 29 13.51 19.99 -10.44
N LYS A 30 12.43 20.61 -10.95
CA LYS A 30 11.64 21.58 -10.19
C LYS A 30 11.08 20.91 -8.94
N VAL A 31 11.52 21.36 -7.77
CA VAL A 31 11.08 20.84 -6.47
C VAL A 31 9.58 21.09 -6.31
N GLN A 32 8.82 20.01 -6.19
CA GLN A 32 7.38 20.07 -5.98
C GLN A 32 7.04 20.54 -4.56
N SER A 33 5.85 21.11 -4.42
CA SER A 33 5.33 21.58 -3.14
C SER A 33 3.81 21.50 -3.12
N GLN A 34 3.23 21.26 -1.95
CA GLN A 34 1.79 21.20 -1.75
C GLN A 34 1.38 22.04 -0.54
N THR A 35 0.32 22.82 -0.69
CA THR A 35 -0.32 23.51 0.43
C THR A 35 -1.42 22.64 1.01
N CYS A 36 -1.44 22.49 2.33
CA CYS A 36 -2.48 21.73 3.03
C CYS A 36 -3.70 22.62 3.31
N PHE A 37 -4.85 22.29 2.73
CA PHE A 37 -6.07 23.11 2.86
C PHE A 37 -7.12 22.53 3.81
N SER A 38 -6.92 21.32 4.34
CA SER A 38 -7.85 20.75 5.31
C SER A 38 -7.75 21.48 6.65
N ARG A 39 -8.86 22.07 7.09
CA ARG A 39 -8.98 22.79 8.38
C ARG A 39 -8.73 21.90 9.58
N SER A 40 -9.01 20.61 9.48
CA SER A 40 -8.77 19.63 10.54
C SER A 40 -7.31 19.17 10.61
N SER A 41 -6.52 19.42 9.57
CA SER A 41 -5.13 18.97 9.53
C SER A 41 -4.21 19.86 10.37
N ARG A 42 -3.22 19.25 11.02
CA ARG A 42 -2.20 19.96 11.83
C ARG A 42 -1.36 20.93 11.00
N CYS A 43 -1.32 20.70 9.69
CA CYS A 43 -0.54 21.49 8.75
C CYS A 43 -1.39 22.47 7.96
N PHE A 44 -2.59 22.82 8.42
CA PHE A 44 -3.50 23.74 7.74
C PHE A 44 -2.79 25.05 7.31
N LEU A 45 -2.96 25.40 6.04
CA LEU A 45 -2.32 26.51 5.31
C LEU A 45 -0.80 26.48 5.23
N LYS A 46 -0.13 25.43 5.72
CA LYS A 46 1.30 25.25 5.52
C LYS A 46 1.56 24.72 4.11
N LYS A 47 2.63 25.25 3.51
CA LYS A 47 3.18 24.77 2.24
C LYS A 47 4.35 23.83 2.52
N LEU A 48 4.16 22.55 2.19
CA LEU A 48 5.16 21.51 2.32
C LEU A 48 6.00 21.48 1.05
N HIS A 49 7.30 21.29 1.19
CA HIS A 49 8.25 21.21 0.08
C HIS A 49 8.88 19.83 0.02
N CYS A 50 9.01 19.28 -1.18
CA CYS A 50 9.71 18.02 -1.37
C CYS A 50 11.19 18.16 -1.00
N PRO A 51 11.78 17.16 -0.31
CA PRO A 51 13.22 17.14 -0.09
C PRO A 51 14.00 17.07 -1.41
N ALA A 52 15.19 17.66 -1.46
CA ALA A 52 15.98 17.75 -2.69
C ALA A 52 16.37 16.37 -3.28
N GLN A 53 16.52 15.36 -2.42
CA GLN A 53 16.83 13.98 -2.81
C GLN A 53 15.63 13.23 -3.41
N CYS A 54 14.41 13.78 -3.35
CA CYS A 54 13.23 13.26 -4.03
C CYS A 54 12.32 14.43 -4.46
N PRO A 55 12.67 15.21 -5.49
CA PRO A 55 12.00 16.49 -5.78
C PRO A 55 10.59 16.35 -6.37
N SER A 56 10.13 15.12 -6.68
CA SER A 56 8.85 14.83 -7.35
C SER A 56 8.08 13.73 -6.64
N THR A 57 6.75 13.84 -6.61
CA THR A 57 5.81 12.80 -6.14
C THR A 57 5.69 11.64 -7.13
N LYS A 58 5.99 11.87 -8.40
CA LYS A 58 5.99 10.89 -9.48
C LYS A 58 7.30 10.98 -10.26
N PRO A 59 8.40 10.40 -9.73
CA PRO A 59 9.65 10.35 -10.46
C PRO A 59 9.52 9.46 -11.71
N SER A 60 10.20 9.85 -12.79
CA SER A 60 10.21 9.09 -14.05
C SER A 60 10.94 7.76 -13.93
N ASP A 61 11.94 7.67 -13.04
CA ASP A 61 12.61 6.42 -12.69
C ASP A 61 11.72 5.62 -11.70
N PRO A 62 11.29 4.39 -12.05
CA PRO A 62 10.48 3.53 -11.17
C PRO A 62 11.17 3.16 -9.86
N LYS A 63 12.51 3.17 -9.81
CA LYS A 63 13.30 2.81 -8.61
C LYS A 63 13.62 4.01 -7.73
N ALA A 64 13.38 5.23 -8.20
CA ALA A 64 13.67 6.43 -7.45
C ALA A 64 12.66 6.62 -6.30
N LYS A 65 13.15 7.20 -5.19
CA LYS A 65 12.28 7.64 -4.10
C LYS A 65 11.35 8.76 -4.60
N ALA A 66 10.10 8.70 -4.19
CA ALA A 66 9.12 9.73 -4.42
C ALA A 66 8.96 10.63 -3.19
N CYS A 67 8.65 11.90 -3.44
CA CYS A 67 8.15 12.82 -2.45
C CYS A 67 6.75 12.41 -2.00
N TYR A 68 6.50 12.53 -0.71
CA TYR A 68 5.21 12.23 -0.14
C TYR A 68 4.78 13.32 0.84
N PHE A 69 3.59 13.87 0.63
CA PHE A 69 3.01 14.91 1.47
C PHE A 69 2.05 14.30 2.49
N ASP A 70 2.28 14.60 3.76
CA ASP A 70 1.38 14.23 4.85
C ASP A 70 0.95 15.48 5.62
N CYS A 71 -0.24 16.00 5.28
CA CYS A 71 -0.82 17.17 5.94
C CYS A 71 -1.20 16.93 7.41
N ASN A 72 -1.18 15.69 7.88
CA ASN A 72 -1.44 15.34 9.27
C ASN A 72 -0.15 14.98 10.03
N SER A 73 1.01 15.03 9.37
CA SER A 73 2.31 14.77 9.99
C SER A 73 2.54 15.72 11.17
N PRO A 74 3.09 15.23 12.31
CA PRO A 74 3.50 16.08 13.41
C PRO A 74 4.52 17.16 13.01
N THR A 75 5.38 16.89 12.03
CA THR A 75 6.43 17.81 11.60
C THR A 75 5.98 18.74 10.47
N CYS A 76 4.88 18.44 9.77
CA CYS A 76 4.44 19.18 8.59
C CYS A 76 5.53 19.30 7.50
N GLU A 77 6.27 18.21 7.30
CA GLU A 77 7.30 18.09 6.27
C GLU A 77 6.95 16.96 5.30
N ALA A 78 7.34 17.12 4.04
CA ALA A 78 7.25 16.04 3.07
C ALA A 78 8.41 15.05 3.27
N VAL A 79 8.16 13.76 3.02
CA VAL A 79 9.14 12.70 3.24
C VAL A 79 9.48 11.98 1.94
N CYS A 80 10.71 11.50 1.82
CA CYS A 80 11.12 10.64 0.71
C CYS A 80 10.87 9.18 1.06
N ARG A 81 10.11 8.48 0.20
CA ARG A 81 9.88 7.04 0.34
C ARG A 81 9.82 6.34 -1.00
N ASN A 82 10.06 5.04 -1.01
CA ASN A 82 9.78 4.23 -2.19
C ASN A 82 8.26 4.18 -2.42
N ARG A 83 7.84 4.03 -3.68
CA ARG A 83 6.42 3.98 -4.04
C ARG A 83 5.78 2.61 -3.76
N ILE A 84 6.61 1.55 -3.78
CA ILE A 84 6.23 0.18 -3.42
C ILE A 84 5.79 0.09 -1.95
N PRO A 85 4.98 -0.91 -1.57
CA PRO A 85 4.54 -1.12 -0.21
C PRO A 85 5.72 -1.18 0.77
N ASN A 86 5.65 -0.46 1.88
CA ASN A 86 6.58 -0.64 2.99
C ASN A 86 6.01 -1.66 3.96
N CYS A 87 6.48 -2.90 3.88
CA CYS A 87 6.03 -3.99 4.76
C CYS A 87 6.36 -3.77 6.25
N ASN A 88 7.20 -2.80 6.59
CA ASN A 88 7.51 -2.42 7.97
C ASN A 88 6.78 -1.15 8.44
N GLY A 89 5.89 -0.59 7.63
CA GLY A 89 5.10 0.58 7.99
C GLY A 89 3.72 0.21 8.55
N ASN A 90 3.08 1.15 9.24
CA ASN A 90 1.71 0.99 9.73
C ASN A 90 0.75 0.69 8.56
N GLY A 91 -0.24 -0.16 8.83
CA GLY A 91 -1.19 -0.64 7.83
C GLY A 91 -0.59 -1.64 6.85
N ALA A 92 0.63 -2.16 7.07
CA ALA A 92 1.19 -3.22 6.24
C ALA A 92 0.50 -4.56 6.49
N ALA A 93 0.33 -5.34 5.43
CA ALA A 93 -0.06 -6.74 5.40
C ALA A 93 0.79 -7.45 4.35
N CYS A 94 1.86 -8.10 4.78
CA CYS A 94 2.87 -8.74 3.91
C CYS A 94 3.27 -10.10 4.45
N TYR A 95 4.05 -10.89 3.70
CA TYR A 95 4.51 -12.22 4.12
C TYR A 95 3.33 -13.17 4.41
N ASP A 96 3.39 -13.97 5.48
CA ASP A 96 2.52 -15.13 5.72
C ASP A 96 1.40 -15.00 6.81
N PRO A 97 0.40 -14.12 6.60
CA PRO A 97 0.54 -12.69 6.52
C PRO A 97 0.76 -12.07 7.90
N ARG A 98 1.81 -11.26 7.97
CA ARG A 98 2.14 -10.35 9.05
C ARG A 98 1.46 -9.02 8.83
N PHE A 99 0.75 -8.52 9.84
CA PHE A 99 0.11 -7.22 9.86
C PHE A 99 0.82 -6.24 10.79
N ILE A 100 0.71 -4.95 10.50
CA ILE A 100 1.14 -3.86 11.38
C ILE A 100 -0.05 -2.94 11.62
N GLY A 101 -0.49 -2.85 12.87
CA GLY A 101 -1.63 -2.03 13.27
C GLY A 101 -1.37 -0.53 13.16
N ALA A 102 -2.41 0.27 13.40
CA ALA A 102 -2.30 1.73 13.46
C ALA A 102 -1.33 2.21 14.56
N ASP A 103 -1.20 1.43 15.63
CA ASP A 103 -0.28 1.61 16.75
C ASP A 103 1.19 1.24 16.43
N GLY A 104 1.45 0.73 15.21
CA GLY A 104 2.77 0.28 14.78
C GLY A 104 3.18 -1.09 15.33
N ILE A 105 2.28 -1.80 16.01
CA ILE A 105 2.57 -3.12 16.58
C ILE A 105 2.31 -4.20 15.55
N VAL A 106 3.26 -5.14 15.47
CA VAL A 106 3.18 -6.32 14.61
C VAL A 106 2.24 -7.36 15.22
N PHE A 107 1.35 -7.90 14.41
CA PHE A 107 0.53 -9.07 14.75
C PHE A 107 0.32 -9.98 13.54
N TYR A 108 -0.13 -11.21 13.79
CA TYR A 108 -0.38 -12.19 12.74
C TYR A 108 -1.85 -12.58 12.72
N PHE A 109 -2.41 -12.70 11.53
CA PHE A 109 -3.75 -13.23 11.33
C PHE A 109 -3.66 -14.30 10.23
N HIS A 110 -3.85 -15.56 10.63
CA HIS A 110 -3.66 -16.67 9.70
C HIS A 110 -4.84 -16.81 8.72
N GLY A 111 -6.05 -16.39 9.11
CA GLY A 111 -7.23 -16.69 8.31
C GLY A 111 -7.33 -18.18 7.99
N LYS A 112 -7.70 -18.50 6.75
CA LYS A 112 -7.81 -19.89 6.27
C LYS A 112 -7.72 -19.94 4.75
N SER A 113 -7.10 -21.00 4.22
CA SER A 113 -6.97 -21.18 2.77
C SER A 113 -8.33 -21.23 2.08
N ASN A 114 -8.46 -20.52 0.96
CA ASN A 114 -9.67 -20.36 0.15
C ASN A 114 -10.86 -19.72 0.88
N GLU A 115 -10.59 -18.91 1.90
CA GLU A 115 -11.62 -18.15 2.61
C GLU A 115 -11.38 -16.64 2.53
N HIS A 116 -12.43 -15.87 2.82
CA HIS A 116 -12.45 -14.40 2.75
C HIS A 116 -12.63 -13.81 4.15
N PHE A 117 -11.89 -12.76 4.44
CA PHE A 117 -11.99 -12.04 5.71
C PHE A 117 -11.95 -10.53 5.50
N SER A 118 -12.80 -9.82 6.24
CA SER A 118 -12.82 -8.36 6.31
C SER A 118 -11.58 -7.85 7.03
N LEU A 119 -10.68 -7.21 6.29
CA LEU A 119 -9.55 -6.47 6.85
C LEU A 119 -10.02 -5.15 7.46
N VAL A 120 -10.95 -4.47 6.79
CA VAL A 120 -11.52 -3.19 7.22
C VAL A 120 -13.01 -3.18 6.88
N SER A 121 -13.84 -2.74 7.83
CA SER A 121 -15.24 -2.43 7.60
C SER A 121 -15.60 -1.17 8.34
N ASP A 122 -16.01 -0.16 7.59
CA ASP A 122 -16.55 1.10 8.07
C ASP A 122 -17.80 1.46 7.26
N LEU A 123 -18.50 2.54 7.61
CA LEU A 123 -19.75 2.92 6.94
C LEU A 123 -19.60 3.11 5.43
N ASN A 124 -18.51 3.74 4.98
CA ASN A 124 -18.28 4.12 3.58
C ASN A 124 -17.17 3.31 2.88
N LEU A 125 -16.49 2.41 3.59
CA LEU A 125 -15.38 1.61 3.08
C LEU A 125 -15.43 0.20 3.65
N HIS A 126 -15.32 -0.80 2.78
CA HIS A 126 -15.14 -2.18 3.17
C HIS A 126 -14.03 -2.83 2.34
N ILE A 127 -13.10 -3.51 2.99
CA ILE A 127 -11.99 -4.19 2.36
C ILE A 127 -11.92 -5.62 2.87
N ASN A 128 -12.12 -6.58 1.98
CA ASN A 128 -11.87 -7.99 2.19
C ASN A 128 -10.54 -8.42 1.61
N ALA A 129 -9.99 -9.48 2.18
CA ALA A 129 -8.89 -10.24 1.61
C ALA A 129 -9.30 -11.69 1.38
N LYS A 130 -8.92 -12.24 0.22
CA LYS A 130 -8.95 -13.69 -0.05
C LYS A 130 -7.61 -14.30 0.34
N PHE A 131 -7.65 -15.35 1.14
CA PHE A 131 -6.45 -16.06 1.57
C PHE A 131 -6.25 -17.31 0.73
N ILE A 132 -5.04 -17.48 0.21
CA ILE A 132 -4.56 -18.78 -0.30
C ILE A 132 -3.69 -19.42 0.76
N GLY A 133 -3.46 -20.73 0.67
CA GLY A 133 -2.62 -21.39 1.65
C GLY A 133 -2.25 -22.82 1.31
N LEU A 134 -1.34 -23.34 2.11
CA LEU A 134 -0.80 -24.69 2.03
C LEU A 134 -0.71 -25.29 3.43
N ARG A 135 -1.07 -26.56 3.57
CA ARG A 135 -0.90 -27.32 4.81
C ARG A 135 -0.01 -28.54 4.57
N PRO A 136 1.29 -28.44 4.86
CA PRO A 136 2.17 -29.59 4.90
C PRO A 136 1.71 -30.67 5.88
N ALA A 137 2.05 -31.92 5.59
CA ALA A 137 1.73 -33.05 6.46
C ALA A 137 2.27 -32.81 7.88
N GLY A 138 1.45 -33.09 8.89
CA GLY A 138 1.81 -32.92 10.31
C GLY A 138 1.58 -31.52 10.87
N ARG A 139 1.22 -30.51 10.07
CA ARG A 139 0.78 -29.21 10.60
C ARG A 139 -0.71 -29.20 10.95
N THR A 140 -1.04 -28.48 12.02
CA THR A 140 -2.43 -28.26 12.46
C THR A 140 -3.10 -27.05 11.81
N ARG A 141 -2.31 -26.18 11.18
CA ARG A 141 -2.75 -24.92 10.56
C ARG A 141 -2.11 -24.73 9.19
N ASP A 142 -2.82 -24.00 8.34
CA ASP A 142 -2.34 -23.57 7.03
C ASP A 142 -1.25 -22.51 7.21
N TYR A 143 -0.24 -22.54 6.33
CA TYR A 143 0.42 -21.31 5.93
C TYR A 143 -0.50 -20.58 4.96
N THR A 144 -0.58 -19.26 5.08
CA THR A 144 -1.50 -18.48 4.27
C THR A 144 -0.88 -17.19 3.79
N TRP A 145 -1.40 -16.69 2.67
CA TRP A 145 -1.01 -15.43 2.05
C TRP A 145 -2.24 -14.75 1.47
N ILE A 146 -2.21 -13.42 1.33
CA ILE A 146 -3.29 -12.66 0.71
C ILE A 146 -3.17 -12.80 -0.81
N GLN A 147 -4.14 -13.41 -1.47
CA GLN A 147 -4.17 -13.51 -2.94
C GLN A 147 -4.88 -12.33 -3.59
N ALA A 148 -5.97 -11.86 -2.99
CA ALA A 148 -6.83 -10.87 -3.61
C ALA A 148 -7.38 -9.90 -2.56
N LEU A 149 -7.66 -8.68 -3.00
CA LEU A 149 -8.43 -7.69 -2.26
C LEU A 149 -9.75 -7.41 -2.96
N GLY A 150 -10.81 -7.33 -2.18
CA GLY A 150 -12.12 -6.83 -2.60
C GLY A 150 -12.42 -5.55 -1.84
N ILE A 151 -12.81 -4.50 -2.55
CA ILE A 151 -13.01 -3.16 -2.01
C ILE A 151 -14.43 -2.72 -2.38
N LEU A 152 -15.25 -2.45 -1.38
CA LEU A 152 -16.59 -1.88 -1.56
C LEU A 152 -16.57 -0.45 -1.03
N PHE A 153 -17.13 0.47 -1.81
CA PHE A 153 -17.20 1.89 -1.46
C PHE A 153 -18.43 2.52 -2.15
N GLY A 154 -19.30 3.16 -1.37
CA GLY A 154 -20.63 3.56 -1.85
C GLY A 154 -21.38 2.38 -2.46
N SER A 155 -21.88 2.54 -3.69
CA SER A 155 -22.53 1.50 -4.48
C SER A 155 -21.59 0.73 -5.41
N GLN A 156 -20.29 1.02 -5.35
CA GLN A 156 -19.28 0.52 -6.27
C GLN A 156 -18.44 -0.59 -5.65
N SER A 157 -17.87 -1.43 -6.49
CA SER A 157 -16.97 -2.50 -6.08
C SER A 157 -15.74 -2.56 -6.98
N PHE A 158 -14.59 -2.83 -6.38
CA PHE A 158 -13.33 -3.04 -7.07
C PHE A 158 -12.63 -4.26 -6.49
N SER A 159 -11.91 -5.00 -7.32
CA SER A 159 -11.07 -6.10 -6.86
C SER A 159 -9.77 -6.14 -7.64
N LEU A 160 -8.74 -6.61 -6.95
CA LEU A 160 -7.44 -6.90 -7.53
C LEU A 160 -6.92 -8.22 -6.98
N GLU A 161 -6.27 -9.01 -7.82
CA GLU A 161 -5.77 -10.33 -7.41
C GLU A 161 -4.44 -10.68 -8.08
N ALA A 162 -3.64 -11.47 -7.36
CA ALA A 162 -2.46 -12.15 -7.89
C ALA A 162 -2.90 -13.41 -8.65
N THR A 163 -2.54 -13.44 -9.93
CA THR A 163 -2.78 -14.58 -10.81
C THR A 163 -1.86 -15.73 -10.42
N ARG A 164 -2.44 -16.93 -10.32
CA ARG A 164 -1.70 -18.15 -10.01
C ARG A 164 -0.65 -18.44 -11.08
N ALA A 165 0.54 -18.84 -10.66
CA ALA A 165 1.64 -19.19 -11.55
C ALA A 165 2.41 -20.41 -11.02
N ALA A 166 2.86 -21.29 -11.91
CA ALA A 166 3.68 -22.44 -11.52
C ALA A 166 5.11 -22.02 -11.17
N THR A 167 5.66 -21.11 -11.98
CA THR A 167 6.99 -20.54 -11.82
C THR A 167 6.89 -19.03 -11.91
N TRP A 168 7.71 -18.33 -11.14
CA TRP A 168 7.79 -16.88 -11.21
C TRP A 168 8.66 -16.43 -12.38
N GLU A 169 8.13 -15.52 -13.19
CA GLU A 169 8.81 -14.87 -14.30
C GLU A 169 8.65 -13.35 -14.16
N ASP A 170 9.76 -12.62 -14.02
CA ASP A 170 9.73 -11.16 -13.77
C ASP A 170 9.08 -10.35 -14.92
N GLU A 171 9.05 -10.92 -16.12
CA GLU A 171 8.46 -10.28 -17.30
C GLU A 171 6.95 -10.48 -17.44
N VAL A 172 6.32 -11.25 -16.56
CA VAL A 172 4.87 -11.46 -16.59
C VAL A 172 4.19 -10.55 -15.57
N ASP A 173 3.12 -9.89 -15.98
CA ASP A 173 2.23 -9.18 -15.05
C ASP A 173 1.20 -10.16 -14.49
N TYR A 174 1.23 -10.35 -13.18
CA TYR A 174 0.34 -11.26 -12.46
C TYR A 174 -0.86 -10.53 -11.86
N LEU A 175 -1.00 -9.22 -12.05
CA LEU A 175 -2.14 -8.47 -11.55
C LEU A 175 -3.36 -8.60 -12.46
N LYS A 176 -4.49 -8.97 -11.86
CA LYS A 176 -5.80 -8.93 -12.50
C LYS A 176 -6.71 -7.97 -11.74
N PHE A 177 -7.55 -7.23 -12.47
CA PHE A 177 -8.43 -6.19 -11.92
C PHE A 177 -9.87 -6.37 -12.38
N SER A 178 -10.81 -6.02 -11.52
CA SER A 178 -12.23 -5.96 -11.87
C SER A 178 -12.90 -4.80 -11.16
N TYR A 179 -13.77 -4.09 -11.88
CA TYR A 179 -14.59 -3.00 -11.40
C TYR A 179 -16.06 -3.31 -11.67
N ASN A 180 -16.91 -3.28 -10.63
CA ASN A 180 -18.32 -3.66 -10.69
C ASN A 180 -18.58 -5.01 -11.35
N GLY A 181 -17.71 -5.99 -11.04
CA GLY A 181 -17.79 -7.34 -11.59
C GLY A 181 -17.33 -7.47 -13.05
N LYS A 182 -16.87 -6.39 -13.69
CA LYS A 182 -16.32 -6.41 -15.05
C LYS A 182 -14.80 -6.31 -14.98
N GLU A 183 -14.12 -7.19 -15.70
CA GLU A 183 -12.66 -7.14 -15.85
C GLU A 183 -12.23 -5.84 -16.52
N ILE A 184 -11.20 -5.20 -15.96
CA ILE A 184 -10.63 -3.96 -16.49
C ILE A 184 -9.14 -4.15 -16.77
N VAL A 185 -8.61 -3.39 -17.73
CA VAL A 185 -7.19 -3.41 -18.08
C VAL A 185 -6.56 -2.09 -17.67
N VAL A 186 -5.57 -2.17 -16.78
CA VAL A 186 -4.65 -1.06 -16.52
C VAL A 186 -3.42 -1.32 -17.39
N PRO A 187 -3.08 -0.43 -18.35
CA PRO A 187 -1.94 -0.63 -19.23
C PRO A 187 -0.67 -0.99 -18.46
N GLU A 188 0.19 -1.80 -19.06
CA GLU A 188 1.53 -2.02 -18.50
C GLU A 188 2.38 -0.77 -18.71
N GLY A 189 3.27 -0.49 -17.75
CA GLY A 189 4.16 0.67 -17.80
C GLY A 189 4.06 1.56 -16.58
N HIS A 190 5.21 2.03 -16.12
CA HIS A 190 5.32 2.93 -14.98
C HIS A 190 4.51 4.21 -15.19
N LEU A 191 3.77 4.63 -14.16
CA LEU A 191 2.85 5.78 -14.16
C LEU A 191 1.63 5.66 -15.09
N SER A 192 1.39 4.51 -15.71
CA SER A 192 0.12 4.29 -16.41
C SER A 192 -1.02 4.25 -15.39
N THR A 193 -2.17 4.77 -15.80
CA THR A 193 -3.32 4.94 -14.91
C THR A 193 -4.59 4.41 -15.53
N TRP A 194 -5.51 4.05 -14.65
CA TRP A 194 -6.91 3.84 -14.96
C TRP A 194 -7.73 4.62 -13.94
N GLN A 195 -8.80 5.27 -14.41
CA GLN A 195 -9.74 6.01 -13.56
C GLN A 195 -11.13 5.45 -13.78
N SER A 196 -11.88 5.33 -12.70
CA SER A 196 -13.27 4.91 -12.77
C SER A 196 -14.13 5.96 -13.49
N PRO A 197 -15.09 5.54 -14.32
CA PRO A 197 -16.06 6.45 -14.94
C PRO A 197 -17.14 6.94 -13.96
N GLU A 198 -17.39 6.19 -12.87
CA GLU A 198 -18.55 6.34 -11.99
C GLU A 198 -18.15 6.81 -10.57
N SER A 199 -16.86 6.87 -10.29
CA SER A 199 -16.32 7.26 -8.98
C SER A 199 -14.91 7.85 -9.10
N ASP A 200 -14.40 8.47 -8.04
CA ASP A 200 -13.03 9.02 -8.04
C ASP A 200 -11.92 7.96 -7.80
N LEU A 201 -12.21 6.68 -8.02
CA LEU A 201 -11.25 5.60 -7.86
C LEU A 201 -10.19 5.71 -8.95
N THR A 202 -8.92 5.79 -8.54
CA THR A 202 -7.77 5.79 -9.45
C THR A 202 -6.86 4.60 -9.16
N ILE A 203 -6.38 3.94 -10.20
CA ILE A 203 -5.35 2.90 -10.14
C ILE A 203 -4.15 3.41 -10.92
N GLU A 204 -2.97 3.41 -10.30
CA GLU A 204 -1.73 3.82 -10.95
C GLU A 204 -0.69 2.71 -10.82
N ARG A 205 -0.03 2.35 -11.92
CA ARG A 205 1.17 1.50 -11.91
C ARG A 205 2.34 2.26 -11.28
N ILE A 206 2.88 1.72 -10.19
CA ILE A 206 4.04 2.30 -9.48
C ILE A 206 5.37 1.61 -9.83
N ALA A 207 5.28 0.55 -10.64
CA ALA A 207 6.37 -0.12 -11.33
C ALA A 207 5.90 -0.48 -12.74
N VAL A 208 6.74 -1.12 -13.55
CA VAL A 208 6.35 -1.53 -14.91
C VAL A 208 5.26 -2.60 -14.88
N LYS A 209 5.37 -3.58 -13.96
CA LYS A 209 4.46 -4.72 -13.75
C LYS A 209 4.30 -4.98 -12.25
N ASN A 210 3.30 -5.76 -11.85
CA ASN A 210 3.14 -6.33 -10.51
C ASN A 210 3.02 -5.35 -9.32
N SER A 211 3.11 -4.03 -9.52
CA SER A 211 2.95 -3.05 -8.44
C SER A 211 1.99 -1.93 -8.83
N VAL A 212 0.99 -1.68 -7.98
CA VAL A 212 0.00 -0.61 -8.17
C VAL A 212 -0.24 0.19 -6.89
N LEU A 213 -0.65 1.43 -7.06
CA LEU A 213 -1.27 2.26 -6.05
C LEU A 213 -2.74 2.45 -6.41
N VAL A 214 -3.62 2.02 -5.51
CA VAL A 214 -5.05 2.26 -5.58
C VAL A 214 -5.38 3.45 -4.69
N THR A 215 -6.06 4.45 -5.23
CA THR A 215 -6.40 5.69 -4.53
C THR A 215 -7.91 5.88 -4.54
N LEU A 216 -8.48 5.94 -3.34
CA LEU A 216 -9.82 6.42 -3.04
C LEU A 216 -9.67 7.78 -2.34
N PRO A 217 -9.93 8.90 -3.04
CA PRO A 217 -9.71 10.24 -2.49
C PRO A 217 -10.36 10.42 -1.13
N GLU A 218 -9.64 11.04 -0.20
CA GLU A 218 -10.06 11.33 1.18
C GLU A 218 -10.40 10.11 2.05
N ILE A 219 -10.40 8.89 1.49
CA ILE A 219 -10.75 7.65 2.18
C ILE A 219 -9.48 6.83 2.46
N ALA A 220 -8.79 6.40 1.40
CA ALA A 220 -7.65 5.49 1.52
C ALA A 220 -6.70 5.50 0.31
N GLU A 221 -5.43 5.20 0.58
CA GLU A 221 -4.43 4.78 -0.40
C GLU A 221 -4.00 3.34 -0.07
N ILE A 222 -3.89 2.51 -1.11
CA ILE A 222 -3.55 1.10 -0.97
C ILE A 222 -2.43 0.80 -1.96
N SER A 223 -1.22 0.66 -1.46
CA SER A 223 -0.09 0.21 -2.26
C SER A 223 -0.07 -1.30 -2.26
N VAL A 224 0.07 -1.92 -3.44
CA VAL A 224 0.08 -3.36 -3.63
C VAL A 224 1.28 -3.77 -4.48
N ASN A 225 1.91 -4.87 -4.09
CA ASN A 225 2.97 -5.52 -4.85
C ASN A 225 2.70 -7.03 -4.90
N VAL A 226 2.84 -7.65 -6.07
CA VAL A 226 2.74 -9.10 -6.23
C VAL A 226 4.12 -9.72 -6.12
N VAL A 227 4.26 -10.73 -5.28
CA VAL A 227 5.51 -11.47 -5.07
C VAL A 227 5.24 -12.99 -5.02
N PRO A 228 6.20 -13.83 -5.43
CA PRO A 228 6.14 -15.26 -5.19
C PRO A 228 6.63 -15.60 -3.78
N VAL A 229 6.37 -16.82 -3.31
CA VAL A 229 7.18 -17.40 -2.24
C VAL A 229 8.51 -17.83 -2.83
N THR A 230 9.62 -17.27 -2.35
CA THR A 230 10.93 -17.61 -2.90
C THR A 230 11.44 -18.95 -2.37
N LYS A 231 12.42 -19.55 -3.07
CA LYS A 231 13.09 -20.77 -2.57
C LYS A 231 13.76 -20.56 -1.22
N GLU A 232 14.23 -19.35 -0.95
CA GLU A 232 14.86 -19.03 0.33
C GLU A 232 13.81 -18.93 1.45
N ASP A 233 12.67 -18.29 1.18
CA ASP A 233 11.55 -18.25 2.14
C ASP A 233 11.05 -19.66 2.45
N ASP A 234 10.83 -20.47 1.42
CA ASP A 234 10.42 -21.88 1.55
C ASP A 234 11.42 -22.68 2.39
N ARG A 235 12.73 -22.47 2.20
CA ARG A 235 13.77 -23.12 2.96
C ARG A 235 13.82 -22.66 4.43
N ILE A 236 13.71 -21.35 4.68
CA ILE A 236 13.76 -20.77 6.03
C ILE A 236 12.53 -21.18 6.85
N HIS A 237 11.35 -21.12 6.25
CA HIS A 237 10.08 -21.36 6.93
C HIS A 237 9.55 -22.79 6.78
N ASN A 238 10.22 -23.61 5.96
CA ASN A 238 9.80 -24.98 5.63
C ASN A 238 8.34 -25.01 5.16
N TYR A 239 7.99 -24.15 4.20
CA TYR A 239 6.62 -24.08 3.66
C TYR A 239 6.28 -25.33 2.86
N GLN A 240 7.27 -26.01 2.27
CA GLN A 240 7.14 -27.17 1.39
C GLN A 240 6.34 -26.83 0.12
N ILE A 241 6.66 -25.69 -0.49
CA ILE A 241 6.00 -25.21 -1.70
C ILE A 241 6.12 -26.26 -2.82
N PRO A 242 5.00 -26.70 -3.44
CA PRO A 242 5.02 -27.67 -4.53
C PRO A 242 5.60 -27.05 -5.81
N SER A 243 6.17 -27.88 -6.69
CA SER A 243 6.81 -27.42 -7.92
C SER A 243 5.87 -26.85 -8.99
N ASN A 244 4.55 -27.00 -8.82
CA ASN A 244 3.53 -26.56 -9.76
C ASN A 244 2.84 -25.25 -9.34
N ASP A 245 3.31 -24.59 -8.29
CA ASP A 245 2.76 -23.33 -7.82
C ASP A 245 3.81 -22.52 -7.06
N CYS A 246 4.06 -21.28 -7.46
CA CYS A 246 4.98 -20.38 -6.75
C CYS A 246 4.27 -19.55 -5.66
N PHE A 247 2.97 -19.75 -5.44
CA PHE A 247 2.17 -19.04 -4.44
C PHE A 247 2.29 -17.51 -4.60
N ALA A 248 2.07 -17.01 -5.82
CA ALA A 248 2.01 -15.58 -6.07
C ALA A 248 0.93 -14.92 -5.18
N HIS A 249 1.32 -13.89 -4.43
CA HIS A 249 0.49 -13.25 -3.42
C HIS A 249 0.78 -11.75 -3.30
N LEU A 250 -0.06 -11.05 -2.55
CA LEU A 250 -0.03 -9.61 -2.36
C LEU A 250 0.72 -9.23 -1.09
N GLU A 251 1.71 -8.36 -1.25
CA GLU A 251 2.19 -7.47 -0.20
C GLU A 251 1.42 -6.16 -0.30
N VAL A 252 0.81 -5.74 0.79
CA VAL A 252 -0.10 -4.59 0.81
C VAL A 252 0.32 -3.62 1.89
N GLN A 253 0.22 -2.33 1.60
CA GLN A 253 0.27 -1.28 2.60
C GLN A 253 -0.95 -0.37 2.46
N PHE A 254 -1.78 -0.38 3.50
CA PHE A 254 -2.93 0.50 3.62
C PHE A 254 -2.55 1.80 4.30
N ARG A 255 -3.14 2.89 3.82
CA ARG A 255 -3.12 4.19 4.48
C ARG A 255 -4.51 4.77 4.43
N PHE A 256 -5.08 5.01 5.59
CA PHE A 256 -6.44 5.51 5.70
C PHE A 256 -6.46 6.98 6.15
N TYR A 257 -7.43 7.73 5.63
CA TYR A 257 -7.62 9.15 5.92
C TYR A 257 -8.96 9.43 6.59
N GLY A 258 -9.99 8.65 6.26
CA GLY A 258 -11.38 8.91 6.63
C GLY A 258 -12.07 7.82 7.45
N LEU A 259 -11.33 7.03 8.24
CA LEU A 259 -11.95 6.01 9.09
C LEU A 259 -12.68 6.66 10.29
N SER A 260 -13.86 6.14 10.58
CA SER A 260 -14.65 6.47 11.76
C SER A 260 -14.06 5.85 13.03
N ALA A 261 -14.45 6.37 14.19
CA ALA A 261 -14.03 5.81 15.48
C ALA A 261 -14.59 4.40 15.75
N LYS A 262 -15.50 3.89 14.90
CA LYS A 262 -16.16 2.59 15.05
C LYS A 262 -15.66 1.55 14.05
N VAL A 263 -14.67 1.88 13.22
CA VAL A 263 -14.13 0.99 12.18
C VAL A 263 -13.79 -0.41 12.71
N GLU A 264 -14.32 -1.44 12.07
CA GLU A 264 -14.11 -2.84 12.41
C GLU A 264 -13.21 -3.55 11.39
N GLY A 265 -12.89 -4.81 11.65
CA GLY A 265 -12.07 -5.67 10.78
C GLY A 265 -10.74 -6.07 11.41
N VAL A 266 -10.06 -7.05 10.79
CA VAL A 266 -8.78 -7.59 11.29
C VAL A 266 -7.74 -6.49 11.52
N LEU A 267 -7.60 -5.59 10.54
CA LEU A 267 -6.71 -4.43 10.62
C LEU A 267 -7.47 -3.19 11.12
N GLY A 268 -8.72 -3.00 10.66
CA GLY A 268 -9.54 -1.84 10.98
C GLY A 268 -9.70 -1.60 12.48
N ARG A 269 -9.92 -2.66 13.28
CA ARG A 269 -10.08 -2.54 14.74
C ARG A 269 -8.89 -1.85 15.42
N THR A 270 -7.68 -1.95 14.85
CA THR A 270 -6.47 -1.29 15.38
C THR A 270 -6.50 0.24 15.27
N TYR A 271 -7.38 0.80 14.42
CA TYR A 271 -7.54 2.24 14.22
C TYR A 271 -8.56 2.87 15.18
N GLN A 272 -9.30 2.07 15.96
CA GLN A 272 -10.26 2.62 16.92
C GLN A 272 -9.55 3.30 18.11
N PRO A 273 -10.10 4.40 18.67
CA PRO A 273 -9.48 5.11 19.80
C PRO A 273 -9.33 4.32 21.10
N ASP A 274 -10.21 3.34 21.33
CA ASP A 274 -10.26 2.49 22.52
C ASP A 274 -9.46 1.19 22.33
N PHE A 275 -8.84 0.98 21.16
CA PHE A 275 -8.15 -0.26 20.86
C PHE A 275 -6.98 -0.46 21.81
N VAL A 276 -7.03 -1.56 22.55
CA VAL A 276 -5.92 -2.05 23.35
C VAL A 276 -5.38 -3.29 22.65
N ASN A 277 -4.14 -3.22 22.22
CA ASN A 277 -3.54 -4.31 21.47
C ASN A 277 -3.44 -5.58 22.33
N PRO A 278 -4.09 -6.70 21.94
CA PRO A 278 -4.02 -7.95 22.70
C PRO A 278 -2.68 -8.68 22.49
N ALA A 279 -1.87 -8.27 21.51
CA ALA A 279 -0.54 -8.82 21.27
C ALA A 279 0.36 -8.54 22.48
N LYS A 280 0.75 -9.61 23.18
CA LYS A 280 1.60 -9.50 24.36
C LYS A 280 3.01 -9.07 23.95
N PRO A 281 3.57 -7.99 24.53
CA PRO A 281 4.97 -7.62 24.31
C PRO A 281 5.90 -8.80 24.65
N GLY A 282 6.88 -9.06 23.78
CA GLY A 282 7.86 -10.14 23.95
C GLY A 282 7.42 -11.53 23.48
N VAL A 283 6.17 -11.71 23.04
CA VAL A 283 5.76 -12.96 22.37
C VAL A 283 6.17 -12.90 20.90
N ALA A 284 6.97 -13.88 20.47
CA ALA A 284 7.28 -14.06 19.06
C ALA A 284 6.00 -14.41 18.30
N MET A 285 5.69 -13.65 17.24
CA MET A 285 4.52 -13.83 16.38
C MET A 285 3.17 -13.87 17.12
N PRO A 286 2.72 -12.73 17.68
CA PRO A 286 1.44 -12.68 18.37
C PRO A 286 0.28 -12.84 17.38
N VAL A 287 -0.40 -13.97 17.44
CA VAL A 287 -1.55 -14.28 16.60
C VAL A 287 -2.82 -13.66 17.21
N VAL A 288 -3.50 -12.82 16.46
CA VAL A 288 -4.78 -12.22 16.84
C VAL A 288 -5.90 -12.99 16.15
N GLY A 289 -6.88 -13.45 16.92
CA GLY A 289 -8.07 -14.10 16.37
C GLY A 289 -9.03 -13.10 15.74
N GLY A 290 -10.09 -13.62 15.14
CA GLY A 290 -11.14 -12.81 14.51
C GLY A 290 -11.80 -13.50 13.32
N GLU A 291 -11.41 -14.74 13.04
CA GLU A 291 -11.90 -15.56 11.96
C GLU A 291 -13.42 -15.75 12.04
N ASP A 292 -14.00 -15.88 13.23
CA ASP A 292 -15.45 -16.03 13.41
C ASP A 292 -16.21 -14.70 13.29
N LYS A 293 -15.54 -13.56 13.50
CA LYS A 293 -16.12 -12.22 13.45
C LYS A 293 -16.08 -11.62 12.06
N TYR A 294 -14.98 -11.82 11.36
CA TYR A 294 -14.65 -11.09 10.13
C TYR A 294 -14.74 -11.94 8.86
N ARG A 295 -15.10 -13.22 8.96
CA ARG A 295 -15.34 -14.06 7.77
C ARG A 295 -16.50 -13.52 6.95
N THR A 296 -16.29 -13.41 5.65
CA THR A 296 -17.31 -13.04 4.66
C THR A 296 -17.56 -14.21 3.71
N SER A 297 -18.72 -14.23 3.04
CA SER A 297 -19.05 -15.31 2.09
C SER A 297 -18.23 -15.22 0.82
N THR A 298 -18.01 -14.01 0.30
CA THR A 298 -17.30 -13.74 -0.95
C THR A 298 -16.33 -12.58 -0.81
N LEU A 299 -15.43 -12.42 -1.78
CA LEU A 299 -14.51 -11.29 -1.82
C LEU A 299 -15.22 -9.93 -1.85
N LEU A 300 -16.41 -9.85 -2.45
CA LEU A 300 -17.17 -8.62 -2.64
C LEU A 300 -18.47 -8.56 -1.80
N SER A 301 -18.52 -9.27 -0.66
CA SER A 301 -19.63 -9.19 0.29
C SER A 301 -19.20 -8.58 1.63
N ALA A 302 -20.11 -7.86 2.29
CA ALA A 302 -19.87 -7.26 3.61
C ALA A 302 -20.59 -8.00 4.74
N ASP A 303 -20.89 -9.28 4.56
CA ASP A 303 -21.77 -10.10 5.40
C ASP A 303 -21.09 -10.74 6.62
N CYS A 304 -20.10 -10.07 7.21
CA CYS A 304 -19.44 -10.56 8.42
C CYS A 304 -20.17 -10.13 9.70
N ARG A 305 -19.97 -10.88 10.80
CA ARG A 305 -20.69 -10.70 12.07
C ARG A 305 -20.49 -9.32 12.70
N SER A 306 -19.29 -8.75 12.55
CA SER A 306 -18.92 -7.43 13.10
C SER A 306 -18.80 -6.35 12.03
N CYS A 307 -19.18 -6.64 10.78
CA CYS A 307 -19.09 -5.68 9.69
C CYS A 307 -20.20 -4.64 9.82
N MET A 308 -19.87 -3.41 9.44
CA MET A 308 -20.76 -2.24 9.57
C MET A 308 -20.92 -1.45 8.26
N PHE A 309 -20.41 -1.99 7.15
CA PHE A 309 -20.50 -1.32 5.85
C PHE A 309 -21.94 -1.11 5.41
N SER A 310 -22.25 0.11 4.97
CA SER A 310 -23.58 0.48 4.51
C SER A 310 -23.48 1.37 3.27
N PRO A 311 -23.78 0.83 2.07
CA PRO A 311 -23.82 1.62 0.84
C PRO A 311 -24.72 2.86 0.93
N ALA A 312 -25.80 2.78 1.71
CA ALA A 312 -26.75 3.88 1.92
C ALA A 312 -26.23 4.96 2.89
N GLY A 313 -25.29 4.62 3.78
CA GLY A 313 -24.74 5.55 4.77
C GLY A 313 -23.93 6.71 4.16
N VAL A 314 -23.52 6.60 2.90
CA VAL A 314 -22.83 7.67 2.16
C VAL A 314 -23.75 8.85 1.84
N LEU A 315 -25.06 8.62 1.66
CA LEU A 315 -26.02 9.69 1.39
C LEU A 315 -26.32 10.56 2.63
N ASP A 316 -26.22 9.98 3.83
CA ASP A 316 -26.50 10.66 5.10
C ASP A 316 -25.28 11.46 5.64
N GLN A 317 -24.06 11.15 5.18
CA GLN A 317 -22.83 11.81 5.65
C GLN A 317 -22.70 13.27 5.17
N THR A 318 -23.36 13.63 4.07
CA THR A 318 -23.48 15.04 3.66
C THR A 318 -24.21 15.90 4.70
N GLU A 319 -25.10 15.32 5.51
CA GLU A 319 -25.77 16.02 6.62
C GLU A 319 -25.05 15.83 7.96
N SER A 320 -24.46 14.66 8.23
CA SER A 320 -23.86 14.37 9.54
C SER A 320 -22.52 15.07 9.80
N LEU A 321 -21.75 15.43 8.76
CA LEU A 321 -20.51 16.22 8.91
C LEU A 321 -20.74 17.63 9.48
N LEU A 322 -21.99 18.11 9.50
CA LEU A 322 -22.38 19.39 10.08
C LEU A 322 -22.78 19.32 11.57
N MET A 323 -22.97 18.12 12.15
CA MET A 323 -23.62 17.98 13.46
C MET A 323 -22.74 17.53 14.64
N ASP A 324 -21.43 17.27 14.45
CA ASP A 324 -20.55 16.82 15.55
C ASP A 324 -19.62 17.93 16.10
N PHE A 325 -20.09 19.17 16.12
CA PHE A 325 -19.46 20.32 16.79
C PHE A 325 -20.18 20.72 18.09
N SER A 326 -20.74 19.78 18.83
CA SER A 326 -21.34 20.06 20.14
C SER A 326 -20.27 20.25 21.22
N THR A 327 -19.97 21.53 21.50
CA THR A 327 -19.55 22.11 22.81
C THR A 327 -18.49 21.38 23.64
N LEU A 328 -17.25 21.85 23.55
CA LEU A 328 -16.18 21.58 24.52
C LEU A 328 -16.41 22.39 25.81
N ASP A 329 -16.64 21.72 26.94
CA ASP A 329 -16.68 22.33 28.28
C ASP A 329 -15.30 22.18 28.97
N CYS A 330 -14.66 23.31 29.25
CA CYS A 330 -13.31 23.41 29.81
C CYS A 330 -13.28 23.64 31.33
N THR A 331 -14.35 23.32 32.05
CA THR A 331 -14.47 23.61 33.49
C THR A 331 -13.95 22.51 34.43
N SER A 332 -13.70 21.29 33.94
CA SER A 332 -13.21 20.17 34.77
C SER A 332 -11.72 19.90 34.57
N GLY A 333 -10.93 20.15 35.62
CA GLY A 333 -9.50 19.82 35.66
C GLY A 333 -9.30 18.32 35.87
N ALA A 334 -9.22 17.55 34.78
CA ALA A 334 -8.69 16.19 34.80
C ALA A 334 -7.99 15.90 33.46
N SER A 335 -6.65 15.99 33.44
CA SER A 335 -5.82 15.69 32.29
C SER A 335 -5.62 14.18 32.15
N SER A 336 -6.30 13.56 31.18
CA SER A 336 -5.87 12.26 30.63
C SER A 336 -6.34 12.15 29.18
N GLY A 337 -5.40 12.24 28.24
CA GLY A 337 -5.59 11.83 26.84
C GLY A 337 -5.88 12.94 25.83
N ARG A 338 -4.96 13.06 24.85
CA ARG A 338 -4.89 14.00 23.70
C ARG A 338 -4.58 15.44 24.09
N GLY A 339 -3.37 15.89 23.73
CA GLY A 339 -2.77 17.18 24.06
C GLY A 339 -3.47 18.42 23.49
N ILE A 340 -4.70 18.68 23.94
CA ILE A 340 -5.34 19.97 23.91
C ILE A 340 -5.02 20.65 25.24
N VAL A 341 -4.15 21.65 25.21
CA VAL A 341 -3.89 22.51 26.37
C VAL A 341 -4.89 23.66 26.31
N CYS A 342 -5.92 23.59 27.15
CA CYS A 342 -6.79 24.75 27.38
C CYS A 342 -5.96 25.80 28.14
N ARG A 343 -5.62 26.90 27.47
CA ARG A 343 -5.05 28.08 28.14
C ARG A 343 -6.18 28.83 28.82
N ARG A 344 -5.97 29.19 30.08
CA ARG A 344 -6.82 30.15 30.78
C ARG A 344 -6.45 31.57 30.39
#